data_AF-A0A9D6P2M5-F1
#
_entry.id   AF-A0A9D6P2M5-F1
#
_cell.length_a   1.000
_cell.length_b   1.000
_cell.length_c   1.000
_cell.angle_alpha   90.00
_cell.angle_beta   90.00
_cell.angle_gamma   90.00
#
_symmetry.space_group_name_H-M   'P 1'
#
loop_
_entity.id
_entity.type
_entity.pdbx_description
1 polymer ?
#
loop_
_entity_poly.entity_id
_entity_poly.type
_entity_poly.pdbx_seq_one_letter_code
_entity_poly.pdbx_strand_id
1 'polypeptide(L)'
;MKKLVLLFVLLIIFVPITAYASVSLDMVNQKVCSRFEADMVKLAAIMEELRRRKGITETRVAFGGVDTQIESADYWITSAAEAIAFQRAQKYSSKTQLRSSFLGLKNKILKAKIEVGKALNEQ
;
A
#
# COMPACT_ATOMS: atom_id res chain seq x y z
N MET A 1 -14.45 -26.98 52.46
CA MET A 1 -13.47 -26.06 51.83
C MET A 1 -12.66 -26.71 50.70
N LYS A 2 -12.03 -27.88 50.89
CA LYS A 2 -11.22 -28.56 49.84
C LYS A 2 -11.95 -28.87 48.52
N LYS A 3 -13.25 -29.23 48.57
CA LYS A 3 -14.07 -29.52 47.37
C LYS A 3 -14.37 -28.28 46.51
N LEU A 4 -14.46 -27.10 47.12
CA LEU A 4 -14.76 -25.84 46.43
C LEU A 4 -13.54 -25.34 45.66
N VAL A 5 -12.35 -25.48 46.26
CA VAL A 5 -11.06 -25.19 45.60
C VAL A 5 -10.84 -26.09 44.39
N LEU A 6 -11.15 -27.39 44.51
CA LEU A 6 -11.04 -28.33 43.40
C LEU A 6 -11.98 -27.96 42.23
N LEU A 7 -13.18 -27.48 42.54
CA LEU A 7 -14.16 -27.05 41.54
C LEU A 7 -13.71 -25.78 40.79
N PHE A 8 -13.12 -24.81 41.50
CA PHE A 8 -12.54 -23.62 40.89
C PHE A 8 -11.35 -23.94 39.99
N VAL A 9 -10.48 -24.87 40.39
CA VAL A 9 -9.34 -25.32 39.57
C VAL A 9 -9.82 -26.03 38.30
N LEU A 10 -10.83 -26.89 38.39
CA LEU A 10 -11.42 -27.56 37.23
C LEU A 10 -12.07 -26.58 36.24
N LEU A 11 -12.70 -25.51 36.76
CA LEU A 11 -13.37 -24.50 35.95
C LEU A 11 -12.36 -23.64 35.17
N ILE A 12 -11.18 -23.36 35.73
CA ILE A 12 -10.09 -22.62 35.04
C ILE A 12 -9.46 -23.48 33.93
N ILE A 13 -9.35 -24.80 34.12
CA ILE A 13 -8.78 -25.72 33.12
C ILE A 13 -9.72 -25.94 31.93
N PHE A 14 -11.03 -25.85 32.14
CA PHE A 14 -12.05 -26.06 31.10
C PHE A 14 -12.47 -24.80 30.32
N VAL A 15 -11.95 -23.61 30.65
CA VAL A 15 -12.15 -22.43 29.80
C VAL A 15 -11.13 -22.49 28.67
N PRO A 16 -11.54 -22.80 27.42
CA PRO A 16 -10.64 -22.68 26.29
C PRO A 16 -10.27 -21.20 26.17
N ILE A 17 -9.03 -20.86 26.52
CA ILE A 17 -8.44 -19.55 26.25
C ILE A 17 -8.30 -19.47 24.73
N THR A 18 -9.36 -19.04 24.06
CA THR A 18 -9.31 -18.74 22.63
C THR A 18 -8.56 -17.42 22.47
N ALA A 19 -7.23 -17.51 22.49
CA ALA A 19 -6.35 -16.39 22.19
C ALA A 19 -6.45 -16.08 20.68
N TYR A 20 -7.48 -15.34 20.28
CA TYR A 20 -7.53 -14.74 18.96
C TYR A 20 -6.48 -13.63 18.93
N ALA A 21 -5.36 -13.87 18.27
CA ALA A 21 -4.38 -12.83 17.99
C ALA A 21 -5.08 -11.70 17.23
N SER A 22 -5.28 -10.55 17.89
CA SER A 22 -5.90 -9.40 17.26
C SER A 22 -4.95 -8.85 16.20
N VAL A 23 -5.28 -9.05 14.93
CA VAL A 23 -4.55 -8.45 13.82
C VAL A 23 -4.55 -6.92 13.98
N SER A 24 -3.37 -6.34 14.23
CA SER A 24 -3.26 -4.89 14.40
C SER A 24 -3.54 -4.18 13.07
N LEU A 25 -4.28 -3.08 13.12
CA LEU A 25 -4.59 -2.28 11.94
C LEU A 25 -3.31 -1.72 11.30
N ASP A 26 -2.32 -1.39 12.12
CA ASP A 26 -1.01 -0.98 11.66
C ASP A 26 -0.30 -2.10 10.87
N MET A 27 -0.28 -3.33 11.37
CA MET A 27 0.33 -4.45 10.63
C MET A 27 -0.35 -4.68 9.28
N VAL A 28 -1.68 -4.55 9.20
CA VAL A 28 -2.41 -4.61 7.93
C VAL A 28 -2.00 -3.45 7.01
N ASN A 29 -1.93 -2.23 7.56
CA ASN A 29 -1.50 -1.04 6.85
C ASN A 29 -0.10 -1.20 6.25
N GLN A 30 0.90 -1.56 7.07
CA GLN A 30 2.27 -1.79 6.64
C GLN A 30 2.35 -2.88 5.57
N LYS A 31 1.65 -4.01 5.75
CA LYS A 31 1.68 -5.12 4.79
C LYS A 31 1.09 -4.75 3.43
N VAL A 32 -0.01 -4.01 3.40
CA VAL A 32 -0.62 -3.53 2.15
C VAL A 32 0.28 -2.50 1.47
N CYS A 33 0.83 -1.55 2.24
CA CYS A 33 1.77 -0.55 1.72
C CYS A 33 3.01 -1.19 1.10
N SER A 34 3.64 -2.16 1.75
CA SER A 34 4.82 -2.84 1.19
C SER A 34 4.54 -3.56 -0.13
N ARG A 35 3.33 -4.10 -0.33
CA ARG A 35 2.95 -4.71 -1.62
C ARG A 35 2.81 -3.66 -2.71
N PHE A 36 2.16 -2.55 -2.39
CA PHE A 36 2.00 -1.46 -3.33
C PHE A 36 3.31 -0.77 -3.66
N GLU A 37 4.22 -0.65 -2.70
CA GLU A 37 5.56 -0.13 -2.90
C GLU A 37 6.35 -1.01 -3.89
N ALA A 38 6.31 -2.33 -3.73
CA ALA A 38 6.92 -3.26 -4.68
C ALA A 38 6.34 -3.13 -6.10
N ASP A 39 5.03 -2.91 -6.23
CA ASP A 39 4.40 -2.63 -7.52
C ASP A 39 4.90 -1.30 -8.12
N MET A 40 5.04 -0.24 -7.31
CA MET A 40 5.52 1.07 -7.79
C MET A 40 6.98 1.03 -8.21
N VAL A 41 7.82 0.27 -7.51
CA VAL A 41 9.22 0.05 -7.91
C VAL A 41 9.29 -0.60 -9.30
N LYS A 42 8.42 -1.57 -9.59
CA LYS A 42 8.36 -2.21 -10.92
C LYS A 42 7.91 -1.23 -12.01
N LEU A 43 6.87 -0.44 -11.75
CA LEU A 43 6.41 0.58 -12.70
C LEU A 43 7.49 1.63 -12.96
N ALA A 44 8.19 2.07 -11.91
CA ALA A 44 9.31 3.00 -12.03
C ALA A 44 10.43 2.43 -12.91
N ALA A 45 10.81 1.16 -12.71
CA ALA A 45 11.82 0.51 -13.52
C ALA A 45 11.40 0.35 -14.99
N ILE A 46 10.13 0.04 -15.25
CA ILE A 46 9.57 -0.03 -16.62
C ILE A 46 9.68 1.33 -17.31
N MET A 47 9.30 2.41 -16.62
CA MET A 47 9.39 3.76 -17.17
C MET A 47 10.83 4.19 -17.41
N GLU A 48 11.76 3.85 -16.51
CA GLU A 48 13.19 4.14 -16.69
C GLU A 48 13.75 3.48 -17.96
N GLU A 49 13.40 2.22 -18.19
CA GLU A 49 13.77 1.50 -19.42
C GLU A 49 13.12 2.10 -20.67
N LEU A 50 11.85 2.53 -20.59
CA LEU A 50 11.17 3.22 -21.70
C LEU A 50 11.86 4.55 -22.03
N ARG A 51 12.15 5.37 -21.01
CA ARG A 51 12.87 6.65 -21.17
C ARG A 51 14.22 6.44 -21.82
N ARG A 52 14.98 5.44 -21.35
CA ARG A 52 16.27 5.05 -21.94
C ARG A 52 16.14 4.70 -23.43
N ARG A 53 15.11 3.94 -23.82
CA ARG A 53 14.85 3.58 -25.22
C ARG A 53 14.46 4.77 -26.09
N LYS A 54 13.73 5.75 -25.53
CA LYS A 54 13.37 6.99 -26.22
C LYS A 54 14.47 8.07 -26.16
N GLY A 55 15.63 7.77 -25.55
CA GLY A 55 16.75 8.72 -25.43
C GLY A 55 16.50 9.86 -24.43
N ILE A 56 15.52 9.74 -23.55
CA ILE A 56 15.18 10.74 -22.55
C ILE A 56 16.12 10.55 -21.35
N THR A 57 16.98 11.54 -21.10
CA THR A 57 18.00 11.50 -20.03
C THR A 57 17.70 12.42 -18.86
N GLU A 58 16.63 13.21 -18.98
CA GLU A 58 16.19 14.12 -17.92
C GLU A 58 15.84 13.32 -16.66
N THR A 59 16.10 13.93 -15.50
CA THR A 59 15.71 13.31 -14.23
C THR A 59 14.18 13.24 -14.16
N ARG A 60 13.64 12.18 -13.56
CA ARG A 60 12.21 12.07 -13.28
C ARG A 60 11.83 13.18 -12.29
N VAL A 61 11.19 14.25 -12.77
CA VAL A 61 10.75 15.35 -11.91
C VAL A 61 9.26 15.59 -12.10
N ALA A 62 8.50 15.39 -11.02
CA ALA A 62 7.07 15.67 -11.00
C ALA A 62 6.85 17.18 -10.84
N PHE A 63 7.03 17.95 -11.91
CA PHE A 63 6.60 19.35 -11.97
C PHE A 63 5.41 19.50 -12.91
N GLY A 64 4.51 20.43 -12.60
CA GLY A 64 3.14 20.55 -13.09
C GLY A 64 2.93 20.87 -14.58
N GLY A 65 3.82 20.45 -15.47
CA GLY A 65 3.57 20.30 -16.90
C GLY A 65 3.50 18.81 -17.22
N VAL A 66 2.31 18.31 -17.57
CA VAL A 66 2.13 16.94 -18.07
C VAL A 66 1.84 17.07 -19.56
N ASP A 67 2.91 17.23 -20.34
CA ASP A 67 2.82 17.54 -21.76
C ASP A 67 2.96 16.28 -22.62
N THR A 68 3.56 15.21 -22.06
CA THR A 68 3.73 13.90 -22.71
C THR A 68 3.13 12.74 -21.89
N GLN A 69 2.89 11.59 -22.53
CA GLN A 69 2.42 10.41 -21.80
C GLN A 69 3.47 9.87 -20.83
N ILE A 70 4.76 10.02 -21.16
CA ILE A 70 5.87 9.65 -20.27
C ILE A 70 5.87 10.51 -19.01
N GLU A 71 5.75 11.82 -19.15
CA GLU A 71 5.65 12.73 -17.99
C GLU A 71 4.39 12.45 -17.16
N SER A 72 3.26 12.13 -17.80
CA SER A 72 2.03 11.73 -17.11
C SER A 72 2.27 10.49 -16.27
N ALA A 73 2.86 9.45 -16.86
CA ALA A 73 3.17 8.21 -16.17
C ALA A 73 4.11 8.46 -14.98
N ASP A 74 5.16 9.25 -15.18
CA ASP A 74 6.14 9.60 -14.16
C ASP A 74 5.54 10.40 -13.00
N TYR A 75 4.65 11.35 -13.31
CA TYR A 75 3.88 12.10 -12.33
C TYR A 75 3.02 11.15 -11.48
N TRP A 76 2.26 10.26 -12.11
CA TRP A 76 1.36 9.37 -11.37
C TRP A 76 2.10 8.29 -10.58
N ILE A 77 3.24 7.78 -11.04
CA ILE A 77 4.10 6.90 -10.23
C ILE A 77 4.57 7.64 -8.98
N THR A 78 5.02 8.89 -9.12
CA THR A 78 5.51 9.70 -8.00
C THR A 78 4.38 10.02 -7.02
N SER A 79 3.22 10.47 -7.52
CA SER A 79 2.04 10.72 -6.68
C SER A 79 1.52 9.47 -5.97
N ALA A 80 1.62 8.30 -6.59
CA ALA A 80 1.28 7.03 -5.95
C ALA A 80 2.30 6.66 -4.85
N ALA A 81 3.60 6.84 -5.09
CA ALA A 81 4.64 6.60 -4.11
C ALA A 81 4.49 7.51 -2.87
N GLU A 82 4.22 8.80 -3.07
CA GLU A 82 3.93 9.74 -1.99
C GLU A 82 2.69 9.33 -1.19
N ALA A 83 1.63 8.88 -1.87
CA ALA A 83 0.43 8.41 -1.20
C ALA A 83 0.69 7.13 -0.38
N ILE A 84 1.56 6.23 -0.85
CA ILE A 84 2.01 5.07 -0.06
C ILE A 84 2.77 5.55 1.18
N ALA A 85 3.72 6.46 1.03
CA ALA A 85 4.49 7.00 2.16
C ALA A 85 3.57 7.67 3.21
N PHE A 86 2.61 8.48 2.75
CA PHE A 86 1.61 9.10 3.61
C PHE A 86 0.72 8.07 4.30
N GLN A 87 0.27 7.04 3.58
CA GLN A 87 -0.50 5.93 4.14
C GLN A 87 0.30 5.19 5.23
N ARG A 88 1.60 4.93 5.02
CA ARG A 88 2.47 4.24 6.00
C ARG A 88 2.63 5.03 7.29
N ALA A 89 2.66 6.36 7.22
CA ALA A 89 2.79 7.23 8.38
C ALA A 89 1.48 7.40 9.18
N GLN A 90 0.33 7.11 8.57
CA GLN A 90 -0.97 7.24 9.23
C GLN A 90 -1.24 6.14 10.24
N LYS A 91 -1.87 6.54 11.36
CA LYS A 91 -2.42 5.65 12.38
C LYS A 91 -3.93 5.56 12.23
N TYR A 92 -4.46 4.35 12.32
CA TYR A 92 -5.89 4.09 12.15
C TYR A 92 -6.52 3.64 13.46
N SER A 93 -7.61 4.31 13.85
CA SER A 93 -8.39 3.97 15.05
C SER A 93 -9.50 2.96 14.76
N SER A 94 -9.85 2.74 13.48
CA SER A 94 -10.91 1.81 13.09
C SER A 94 -10.65 1.14 11.74
N LYS A 95 -11.26 -0.04 11.55
CA LYS A 95 -11.25 -0.78 10.28
C LYS A 95 -11.88 0.01 9.13
N THR A 96 -12.94 0.76 9.41
CA THR A 96 -13.66 1.57 8.42
C THR A 96 -12.76 2.67 7.86
N GLN A 97 -12.03 3.37 8.74
CA GLN A 97 -11.08 4.41 8.33
C GLN A 97 -9.95 3.81 7.48
N LEU A 98 -9.36 2.69 7.92
CA LEU A 98 -8.31 2.00 7.18
C LEU A 98 -8.79 1.58 5.77
N ARG A 99 -9.99 1.01 5.68
CA ARG A 99 -10.58 0.59 4.40
C ARG A 99 -10.82 1.75 3.46
N SER A 100 -11.34 2.87 3.96
CA SER A 100 -11.56 4.08 3.15
C SER A 100 -10.23 4.64 2.63
N SER A 101 -9.19 4.68 3.48
CA SER A 101 -7.86 5.11 3.08
C SER A 101 -7.24 4.21 2.00
N PHE A 102 -7.38 2.89 2.14
CA PHE A 102 -6.96 1.94 1.11
C PHE A 102 -7.69 2.12 -0.22
N LEU A 103 -8.95 2.56 -0.22
CA LEU A 103 -9.68 2.82 -1.47
C LEU A 103 -9.07 4.01 -2.21
N GLY A 104 -8.75 5.09 -1.49
CA GLY A 104 -8.04 6.25 -2.04
C GLY A 104 -6.66 5.86 -2.60
N LEU A 105 -5.89 5.07 -1.84
CA LEU A 105 -4.58 4.58 -2.26
C LEU A 105 -4.68 3.70 -3.51
N LYS A 106 -5.62 2.74 -3.53
CA LYS A 106 -5.88 1.87 -4.69
C LYS A 106 -6.12 2.69 -5.95
N ASN A 107 -6.92 3.75 -5.87
CA ASN A 107 -7.26 4.56 -7.04
C ASN A 107 -6.04 5.29 -7.62
N LYS A 108 -5.16 5.83 -6.76
CA LYS A 108 -3.90 6.45 -7.20
C LYS A 108 -2.97 5.44 -7.87
N ILE A 109 -2.85 4.24 -7.31
CA ILE A 109 -2.03 3.16 -7.87
C ILE A 109 -2.58 2.68 -9.21
N LEU A 110 -3.90 2.52 -9.31
CA LEU A 110 -4.55 2.13 -10.55
C LEU A 110 -4.33 3.19 -11.64
N LYS A 111 -4.43 4.47 -11.26
CA LYS A 111 -4.16 5.58 -12.18
C LYS A 111 -2.71 5.55 -12.67
N ALA A 112 -1.72 5.33 -11.80
CA ALA A 112 -0.32 5.13 -12.21
C ALA A 112 -0.16 3.98 -13.21
N LYS A 113 -0.78 2.82 -12.95
CA LYS A 113 -0.75 1.68 -13.87
C LYS A 113 -1.34 2.02 -15.25
N ILE A 114 -2.46 2.75 -15.28
CA ILE A 114 -3.11 3.17 -16.53
C ILE A 114 -2.19 4.10 -17.33
N GLU A 115 -1.60 5.11 -16.68
CA GLU A 115 -0.76 6.10 -17.38
C GLU A 115 0.55 5.49 -17.88
N VAL A 116 1.17 4.58 -17.11
CA VAL A 116 2.27 3.75 -17.62
C VAL A 116 1.84 2.93 -18.83
N GLY A 117 0.66 2.32 -18.77
CA GLY A 117 0.09 1.57 -19.89
C GLY A 117 -0.10 2.43 -21.14
N LYS A 118 -0.47 3.71 -21.00
CA LYS A 118 -0.54 4.65 -22.12
C LYS A 118 0.86 4.94 -22.67
N ALA A 119 1.80 5.35 -21.81
CA ALA A 119 3.17 5.67 -22.21
C ALA A 119 3.87 4.53 -22.96
N LEU A 120 3.61 3.28 -22.58
CA LEU A 120 4.14 2.10 -23.27
C LEU A 120 3.55 1.87 -24.68
N ASN A 121 2.35 2.38 -24.94
CA ASN A 121 1.66 2.29 -26.23
C ASN A 121 1.80 3.57 -27.07
N GLU A 122 2.53 4.56 -26.58
CA GLU A 122 2.85 5.79 -27.31
C GLU A 122 3.90 5.47 -28.39
N GLN A 123 3.41 5.29 -29.62
CA GLN A 123 4.21 5.03 -30.82
C GLN A 123 5.10 6.23 -31.18
#